data_AF-A0A3B8XUS0-F1
#
_entry.id   AF-A0A3B8XUS0-F1
#
_cell.length_a   1.000
_cell.length_b   1.000
_cell.length_c   1.000
_cell.angle_alpha   90.00
_cell.angle_beta   90.00
_cell.angle_gamma   90.00
#
_symmetry.space_group_name_H-M   'P 1'
#
loop_
_entity.id
_entity.type
_entity.pdbx_description
1 polymer ?
#
loop_
_entity_poly.entity_id
_entity_poly.type
_entity_poly.pdbx_seq_one_letter_code
_entity_poly.pdbx_strand_id
1 'polypeptide(L)'
;MTTEAHILIIEARFYEELADELAKGAIEAIEARGATWQRVSVPGVLEIPAAVKYALDAMAHGAFTKKIDGFVTLGCVIRGETTHYDIVSNESARALMDLSVERSLALGNGIQTVENEKQAWARARVNEKNKGGGAANACLDMIELKRSFGA
;
A
#
# COMPACT_ATOMS: atom_id res chain seq x y z
N MET A 1 -25.99 6.47 -3.77
CA MET A 1 -24.79 7.31 -3.53
C MET A 1 -23.68 6.36 -3.13
N THR A 2 -22.70 6.11 -4.00
CA THR A 2 -21.51 5.36 -3.63
C THR A 2 -20.74 6.20 -2.62
N THR A 3 -20.63 5.73 -1.38
CA THR A 3 -19.86 6.40 -0.34
C THR A 3 -18.43 6.59 -0.83
N GLU A 4 -17.93 7.83 -0.75
CA GLU A 4 -16.54 8.18 -1.01
C GLU A 4 -15.64 7.25 -0.19
N ALA A 5 -14.75 6.50 -0.86
CA ALA A 5 -13.82 5.60 -0.18
C ALA A 5 -12.73 6.40 0.52
N HIS A 6 -12.33 6.00 1.73
CA HIS A 6 -11.19 6.57 2.43
C HIS A 6 -10.07 5.54 2.58
N ILE A 7 -8.88 5.87 2.08
CA ILE A 7 -7.75 4.94 1.95
C ILE A 7 -6.64 5.32 2.93
N LEU A 8 -6.12 4.34 3.67
CA LEU A 8 -4.88 4.53 4.43
C LEU A 8 -3.68 4.07 3.58
N ILE A 9 -2.82 5.02 3.23
CA ILE A 9 -1.53 4.78 2.59
C ILE A 9 -0.49 4.57 3.68
N ILE A 10 0.18 3.42 3.68
CA ILE A 10 1.28 3.08 4.59
C ILE A 10 2.53 2.87 3.74
N GLU A 11 3.56 3.67 3.97
CA GLU A 11 4.79 3.61 3.18
C GLU A 11 6.03 3.27 4.01
N ALA A 12 6.85 2.37 3.47
CA ALA A 12 8.20 2.14 3.96
C ALA A 12 9.16 3.16 3.33
N ARG A 13 9.73 4.05 4.14
CA ARG A 13 10.58 5.16 3.69
C ARG A 13 12.09 4.87 3.75
N PHE A 14 12.50 3.63 3.45
CA PHE A 14 13.93 3.29 3.40
C PHE A 14 14.66 4.03 2.24
N TYR A 15 13.97 4.23 1.12
CA TYR A 15 14.41 5.07 0.00
C TYR A 15 13.43 6.23 -0.16
N GLU A 16 13.77 7.41 0.37
CA GLU A 16 12.82 8.53 0.49
C GLU A 16 12.26 9.00 -0.86
N GLU A 17 13.12 9.22 -1.86
CA GLU A 17 12.68 9.74 -3.16
C GLU A 17 11.79 8.73 -3.91
N LEU A 18 12.08 7.43 -3.80
CA LEU A 18 11.24 6.37 -4.36
C LEU A 18 9.91 6.27 -3.63
N ALA A 19 9.90 6.46 -2.30
CA ALA A 19 8.66 6.48 -1.53
C ALA A 19 7.77 7.67 -1.94
N ASP A 20 8.36 8.85 -2.15
CA ASP A 20 7.61 10.02 -2.60
C ASP A 20 7.05 9.87 -4.01
N GLU A 21 7.80 9.28 -4.94
CA GLU A 21 7.30 9.03 -6.29
C GLU A 21 6.20 7.95 -6.33
N LEU A 22 6.35 6.88 -5.53
CA LEU A 22 5.29 5.86 -5.37
C LEU A 22 4.02 6.47 -4.74
N ALA A 23 4.18 7.28 -3.69
CA ALA A 23 3.06 7.90 -3.01
C ALA A 23 2.34 8.91 -3.91
N LYS A 24 3.08 9.69 -4.71
CA LYS A 24 2.52 10.58 -5.71
C LYS A 24 1.59 9.83 -6.67
N GLY A 25 2.08 8.73 -7.26
CA GLY A 25 1.26 7.92 -8.17
C GLY A 25 0.02 7.32 -7.50
N ALA A 26 0.13 6.88 -6.24
CA ALA A 26 -0.99 6.36 -5.47
C ALA A 26 -2.04 7.45 -5.17
N ILE A 27 -1.60 8.63 -4.72
CA ILE A 27 -2.45 9.78 -4.39
C ILE A 27 -3.21 10.24 -5.64
N GLU A 28 -2.52 10.44 -6.76
CA GLU A 28 -3.14 10.85 -8.02
C GLU A 28 -4.23 9.86 -8.48
N ALA A 29 -3.97 8.55 -8.34
CA ALA A 29 -4.95 7.52 -8.69
C ALA A 29 -6.17 7.48 -7.74
N ILE A 30 -5.96 7.70 -6.44
CA ILE A 30 -7.04 7.77 -5.45
C ILE A 30 -7.93 8.98 -5.72
N GLU A 31 -7.33 10.16 -5.89
CA GLU A 31 -8.04 11.41 -6.14
C GLU A 31 -8.78 11.39 -7.48
N ALA A 32 -8.19 10.79 -8.52
CA ALA A 32 -8.85 10.61 -9.81
C ALA A 32 -10.15 9.79 -9.75
N ARG A 33 -10.30 8.93 -8.74
CA ARG A 33 -11.53 8.15 -8.48
C ARG A 33 -12.44 8.80 -7.44
N GLY A 34 -12.16 10.04 -7.04
CA GLY A 34 -12.96 10.79 -6.07
C GLY A 34 -12.95 10.16 -4.68
N ALA A 35 -11.86 9.46 -4.32
CA ALA A 35 -11.64 8.92 -3.00
C ALA A 35 -10.70 9.83 -2.18
N THR A 36 -10.73 9.68 -0.86
CA THR A 36 -9.83 10.43 0.06
C THR A 36 -8.75 9.52 0.60
N TRP A 37 -7.68 10.11 1.11
CA TRP A 37 -6.54 9.37 1.64
C TRP A 37 -6.00 9.98 2.93
N GLN A 38 -5.30 9.15 3.71
CA GLN A 38 -4.38 9.53 4.77
C GLN A 38 -3.06 8.79 4.51
N ARG A 39 -1.92 9.43 4.77
CA ARG A 39 -0.58 8.84 4.57
C ARG A 39 0.16 8.76 5.90
N VAL A 40 0.75 7.61 6.20
CA VAL A 40 1.64 7.38 7.36
C VAL A 40 2.87 6.62 6.92
N SER A 41 3.98 6.79 7.64
CA SER A 41 5.27 6.19 7.30
C SER A 41 5.73 5.19 8.35
N VAL A 42 6.46 4.19 7.87
CA VAL A 42 7.18 3.19 8.67
C VAL A 42 8.64 3.11 8.18
N PRO A 43 9.59 2.64 9.01
CA PRO A 43 10.99 2.61 8.63
C PRO A 43 11.31 1.63 7.49
N GLY A 44 10.64 0.47 7.43
CA GLY A 44 10.89 -0.57 6.43
C GLY A 44 9.64 -1.35 6.03
N VAL A 45 9.77 -2.19 4.99
CA VAL A 45 8.64 -2.96 4.44
C VAL A 45 8.17 -4.07 5.39
N LEU A 46 9.02 -4.51 6.31
CA LEU A 46 8.67 -5.49 7.35
C LEU A 46 7.70 -4.92 8.39
N GLU A 47 7.70 -3.60 8.59
CA GLU A 47 6.81 -2.94 9.55
C GLU A 47 5.43 -2.62 8.97
N ILE A 48 5.27 -2.66 7.63
CA ILE A 48 3.98 -2.35 6.98
C ILE A 48 2.85 -3.28 7.48
N PRO A 49 3.00 -4.63 7.54
CA PRO A 49 1.96 -5.50 8.09
C PRO A 49 1.54 -5.14 9.52
N ALA A 50 2.49 -4.80 10.38
CA ALA A 50 2.22 -4.38 11.75
C ALA A 50 1.44 -3.05 11.79
N ALA A 51 1.81 -2.07 10.96
CA ALA A 51 1.09 -0.81 10.84
C ALA A 51 -0.35 -0.98 10.31
N VAL A 52 -0.58 -1.90 9.36
CA VAL A 52 -1.94 -2.28 8.95
C VAL A 52 -2.72 -2.82 10.15
N LYS A 53 -2.12 -3.74 10.93
CA LYS A 53 -2.77 -4.31 12.12
C LYS A 53 -3.08 -3.25 13.18
N TYR A 54 -2.16 -2.31 13.43
CA TYR A 54 -2.41 -1.20 14.36
C TYR A 54 -3.58 -0.32 13.91
N ALA A 55 -3.68 -0.02 12.61
CA ALA A 55 -4.80 0.73 12.08
C ALA A 55 -6.13 -0.03 12.25
N LEU A 56 -6.16 -1.35 12.04
CA LEU A 56 -7.35 -2.16 12.26
C LEU A 56 -7.80 -2.15 13.73
N ASP A 57 -6.86 -2.24 14.67
CA ASP A 57 -7.17 -2.18 16.11
C ASP A 57 -7.66 -0.79 16.51
N ALA A 58 -7.02 0.26 16.00
CA ALA A 58 -7.43 1.64 16.22
C ALA A 58 -8.84 1.92 15.64
N MET A 59 -9.18 1.35 14.48
CA MET A 59 -10.54 1.40 13.92
C MET A 59 -11.57 0.74 14.84
N ALA A 60 -11.24 -0.43 15.43
CA ALA A 60 -12.14 -1.14 16.33
C ALA A 60 -12.47 -0.36 17.61
N HIS A 61 -11.58 0.54 18.03
CA HIS A 61 -11.76 1.42 19.19
C HIS A 61 -12.19 2.85 18.83
N GLY A 62 -12.54 3.12 17.57
CA GLY A 62 -13.06 4.43 17.14
C GLY A 62 -12.02 5.55 17.11
N ALA A 63 -10.73 5.24 16.97
CA ALA A 63 -9.66 6.24 16.98
C ALA A 63 -9.54 7.06 15.68
N PHE A 64 -10.18 6.62 14.58
CA PHE A 64 -10.19 7.35 13.32
C PHE A 64 -11.44 8.22 13.18
N THR A 65 -11.25 9.44 12.68
CA THR A 65 -12.34 10.36 12.35
C THR A 65 -13.13 9.94 11.12
N LYS A 66 -12.48 9.23 10.18
CA LYS A 66 -13.08 8.60 9.00
C LYS A 66 -12.84 7.10 9.03
N LYS A 67 -13.85 6.31 8.70
CA LYS A 67 -13.69 4.86 8.51
C LYS A 67 -12.72 4.62 7.35
N ILE A 68 -11.72 3.77 7.55
CA ILE A 68 -10.83 3.32 6.47
C ILE A 68 -11.54 2.20 5.69
N ASP A 69 -11.70 2.39 4.38
CA ASP A 69 -12.29 1.40 3.46
C ASP A 69 -11.26 0.44 2.88
N GLY A 70 -9.99 0.86 2.77
CA GLY A 70 -8.92 0.03 2.25
C GLY A 70 -7.52 0.58 2.52
N PHE A 71 -6.52 -0.23 2.21
CA PHE A 71 -5.12 0.05 2.48
C PHE A 71 -4.31 0.05 1.19
N VAL A 72 -3.41 1.01 1.04
CA VAL A 72 -2.38 1.00 -0.01
C VAL A 72 -1.04 0.93 0.67
N THR A 73 -0.27 -0.11 0.38
CA THR A 73 1.04 -0.35 0.98
C THR A 73 2.12 -0.03 -0.03
N LEU A 74 3.07 0.83 0.30
CA LEU A 74 4.11 1.30 -0.61
C LEU A 74 5.48 1.02 -0.03
N GLY A 75 6.43 0.64 -0.88
CA GLY A 75 7.81 0.42 -0.46
C GLY A 75 8.66 -0.08 -1.59
N CYS A 76 9.97 -0.03 -1.40
CA CYS A 76 10.93 -0.52 -2.39
C CYS A 76 11.98 -1.38 -1.71
N VAL A 77 12.19 -2.56 -2.29
CA VAL A 77 13.23 -3.50 -1.90
C VAL A 77 14.12 -3.70 -3.13
N ILE A 78 15.38 -3.31 -3.03
CA ILE A 78 16.38 -3.43 -4.09
C ILE A 78 17.38 -4.52 -3.68
N ARG A 79 17.65 -5.49 -4.57
CA ARG A 79 18.61 -6.57 -4.27
C ARG A 79 20.00 -5.97 -4.04
N GLY A 80 20.54 -6.24 -2.86
CA GLY A 80 21.92 -5.92 -2.49
C GLY A 80 22.79 -7.17 -2.46
N GLU A 81 23.85 -7.13 -1.66
CA GLU A 81 24.82 -8.22 -1.55
C GLU A 81 24.36 -9.36 -0.63
N THR A 82 23.34 -9.13 0.20
CA THR A 82 22.89 -10.08 1.22
C THR A 82 21.54 -10.70 0.88
N THR A 83 21.32 -11.93 1.38
CA THR A 83 20.04 -12.62 1.30
C THR A 83 18.93 -11.96 2.12
N HIS A 84 19.25 -10.91 2.90
CA HIS A 84 18.25 -10.12 3.62
C HIS A 84 17.20 -9.53 2.68
N TYR A 85 17.56 -9.25 1.42
CA TYR A 85 16.63 -8.90 0.35
C TYR A 85 15.46 -9.88 0.25
N ASP A 86 15.76 -11.18 0.19
CA ASP A 86 14.74 -12.23 0.01
C ASP A 86 13.84 -12.31 1.24
N ILE A 87 14.40 -12.13 2.44
CA ILE A 87 13.64 -12.07 3.70
C ILE A 87 12.67 -10.88 3.67
N VAL A 88 13.16 -9.66 3.49
CA VAL A 88 12.28 -8.48 3.56
C VAL A 88 11.22 -8.48 2.46
N SER A 89 11.57 -8.96 1.26
CA SER A 89 10.65 -9.11 0.13
C SER A 89 9.55 -10.14 0.44
N ASN A 90 9.92 -11.36 0.82
CA ASN A 90 9.00 -12.47 0.94
C ASN A 90 8.12 -12.36 2.18
N GLU A 91 8.72 -11.99 3.32
CA GLU A 91 8.00 -11.94 4.59
C GLU A 91 6.99 -10.80 4.62
N SER A 92 7.31 -9.63 4.02
CA SER A 92 6.36 -8.53 3.89
C SER A 92 5.19 -8.90 2.96
N ALA A 93 5.48 -9.49 1.79
CA ALA A 93 4.44 -9.91 0.85
C ALA A 93 3.51 -10.98 1.45
N ARG A 94 4.08 -11.99 2.13
CA ARG A 94 3.30 -13.05 2.77
C ARG A 94 2.40 -12.50 3.87
N ALA A 95 2.94 -11.70 4.80
CA ALA A 95 2.16 -11.17 5.91
C ALA A 95 1.01 -10.24 5.43
N LEU A 96 1.24 -9.45 4.37
CA LEU A 96 0.16 -8.65 3.76
C LEU A 96 -0.90 -9.51 3.09
N MET A 97 -0.49 -10.60 2.41
CA MET A 97 -1.43 -11.54 1.81
C MET A 97 -2.29 -12.20 2.89
N ASP A 98 -1.69 -12.74 3.94
CA ASP A 98 -2.38 -13.38 5.06
C ASP A 98 -3.36 -12.40 5.72
N LEU A 99 -2.91 -11.17 6.03
CA LEU A 99 -3.78 -10.13 6.59
C LEU A 99 -4.97 -9.80 5.67
N SER A 100 -4.73 -9.67 4.36
CA SER A 100 -5.78 -9.33 3.40
C SER A 100 -6.88 -10.40 3.35
N VAL A 101 -6.50 -11.68 3.40
CA VAL A 101 -7.44 -12.80 3.40
C VAL A 101 -8.14 -12.92 4.75
N GLU A 102 -7.38 -13.01 5.84
CA GLU A 102 -7.94 -13.27 7.16
C GLU A 102 -8.84 -12.15 7.68
N ARG A 103 -8.59 -10.90 7.28
CA ARG A 103 -9.39 -9.73 7.69
C ARG A 103 -10.27 -9.20 6.57
N SER A 104 -10.33 -9.90 5.43
CA SER A 104 -11.12 -9.49 4.25
C SER A 104 -10.87 -8.03 3.86
N LEU A 105 -9.60 -7.63 3.79
CA LEU A 105 -9.19 -6.26 3.51
C LEU A 105 -9.16 -6.01 2.00
N ALA A 106 -9.62 -4.83 1.58
CA ALA A 106 -9.20 -4.28 0.31
C ALA A 106 -7.78 -3.72 0.47
N LEU A 107 -6.80 -4.39 -0.13
CA LEU A 107 -5.38 -4.08 0.05
C LEU A 107 -4.67 -4.00 -1.30
N GLY A 108 -4.15 -2.83 -1.62
CA GLY A 108 -3.26 -2.59 -2.76
C GLY A 108 -1.81 -2.79 -2.37
N ASN A 109 -1.14 -3.80 -2.92
CA ASN A 109 0.28 -4.04 -2.68
C ASN A 109 1.16 -3.32 -3.73
N GLY A 110 1.75 -2.21 -3.30
CA GLY A 110 2.71 -1.37 -4.01
C GLY A 110 4.16 -1.56 -3.57
N ILE A 111 4.47 -2.59 -2.76
CA ILE A 111 5.86 -2.95 -2.47
C ILE A 111 6.48 -3.49 -3.76
N GLN A 112 7.53 -2.84 -4.25
CA GLN A 112 8.29 -3.29 -5.41
C GLN A 112 9.57 -4.01 -4.99
N THR A 113 9.77 -5.18 -5.55
CA THR A 113 10.95 -6.03 -5.34
C THR A 113 11.70 -6.09 -6.66
N VAL A 114 12.90 -5.51 -6.67
CA VAL A 114 13.66 -5.25 -7.90
C VAL A 114 15.12 -5.60 -7.75
N GLU A 115 15.81 -5.80 -8.87
CA GLU A 115 17.21 -6.20 -8.89
C GLU A 115 18.18 -5.01 -8.83
N ASN A 116 17.73 -3.80 -9.13
CA ASN A 116 18.56 -2.59 -9.12
C ASN A 116 17.72 -1.30 -9.10
N GLU A 117 18.40 -0.18 -8.86
CA GLU A 117 17.82 1.16 -8.78
C GLU A 117 17.15 1.61 -10.09
N LYS A 118 17.71 1.25 -11.25
CA LYS A 118 17.10 1.59 -12.55
C LYS A 118 15.70 0.97 -12.67
N GLN A 119 15.55 -0.30 -12.27
CA GLN A 119 14.24 -0.95 -12.22
C GLN A 119 13.33 -0.32 -11.17
N ALA A 120 13.87 0.07 -10.01
CA ALA A 120 13.11 0.75 -8.96
C ALA A 120 12.43 2.03 -9.49
N TRP A 121 13.20 2.88 -10.16
CA TRP A 121 12.68 4.13 -10.73
C TRP A 121 11.70 3.90 -11.87
N ALA A 122 12.02 2.99 -12.80
CA ALA A 122 11.11 2.68 -13.91
C ALA A 122 9.74 2.16 -13.43
N ARG A 123 9.74 1.47 -12.28
CA ARG A 123 8.53 0.97 -11.64
C ARG A 123 7.79 2.03 -10.81
N ALA A 124 8.53 2.91 -10.12
CA ALA A 124 7.95 3.94 -9.28
C ALA A 124 7.34 5.10 -10.07
N ARG A 125 8.05 5.58 -11.10
CA ARG A 125 7.71 6.80 -11.84
C ARG A 125 6.29 6.81 -12.38
N VAL A 126 5.58 7.91 -12.11
CA VAL A 126 4.19 8.11 -12.51
C VAL A 126 4.02 8.06 -14.04
N ASN A 127 5.01 8.57 -14.78
CA ASN A 127 5.02 8.59 -16.24
C ASN A 127 5.58 7.32 -16.90
N GLU A 128 5.96 6.31 -16.11
CA GLU A 128 6.44 5.02 -16.61
C GLU A 128 5.48 3.90 -16.21
N LYS A 129 5.86 3.00 -15.29
CA LYS A 129 4.99 1.89 -14.88
C LYS A 129 4.05 2.22 -13.72
N ASN A 130 4.27 3.33 -13.02
CA ASN A 130 3.41 3.85 -11.96
C ASN A 130 2.89 2.77 -10.99
N LYS A 131 3.80 2.05 -10.33
CA LYS A 131 3.45 0.96 -9.40
C LYS A 131 2.59 1.47 -8.23
N GLY A 132 2.82 2.70 -7.78
CA GLY A 132 2.01 3.35 -6.75
C GLY A 132 0.56 3.52 -7.18
N GLY A 133 0.32 4.09 -8.36
CA GLY A 133 -1.02 4.23 -8.93
C GLY A 133 -1.69 2.89 -9.23
N GLY A 134 -0.92 1.91 -9.71
CA GLY A 134 -1.41 0.54 -9.89
C GLY A 134 -1.88 -0.11 -8.58
N ALA A 135 -1.15 0.10 -7.47
CA ALA A 135 -1.55 -0.39 -6.15
C ALA A 135 -2.80 0.32 -5.62
N ALA A 136 -2.90 1.63 -5.81
CA ALA A 136 -4.11 2.40 -5.48
C ALA A 136 -5.35 1.93 -6.24
N ASN A 137 -5.24 1.74 -7.56
CA ASN A 137 -6.33 1.23 -8.38
C ASN A 137 -6.76 -0.18 -7.93
N ALA A 138 -5.81 -1.07 -7.67
CA ALA A 138 -6.11 -2.41 -7.15
C ALA A 138 -6.87 -2.35 -5.81
N CYS A 139 -6.49 -1.45 -4.90
CA CYS A 139 -7.22 -1.25 -3.65
C CYS A 139 -8.67 -0.81 -3.89
N LEU A 140 -8.87 0.19 -4.74
CA LEU A 140 -10.20 0.74 -5.04
C LEU A 140 -11.10 -0.28 -5.76
N ASP A 141 -10.56 -1.06 -6.68
CA ASP A 141 -11.29 -2.17 -7.32
C ASP A 141 -11.70 -3.25 -6.30
N MET A 142 -10.82 -3.57 -5.35
CA MET A 142 -11.13 -4.51 -4.27
C MET A 142 -12.18 -3.95 -3.29
N ILE A 143 -12.23 -2.64 -3.07
CA ILE A 143 -13.31 -2.00 -2.30
C ILE A 143 -14.64 -2.16 -3.02
N GLU A 144 -14.69 -1.90 -4.33
CA GLU A 144 -15.90 -2.07 -5.14
C GLU A 144 -16.38 -3.51 -5.15
N LEU A 145 -15.47 -4.47 -5.34
CA LEU A 145 -15.77 -5.90 -5.28
C LEU A 145 -16.32 -6.29 -3.91
N LYS A 146 -15.65 -5.88 -2.82
CA LYS A 146 -16.09 -6.16 -1.45
C LYS A 146 -17.49 -5.60 -1.19
N ARG A 147 -17.77 -4.36 -1.61
CA ARG A 147 -19.09 -3.73 -1.52
C ARG A 147 -20.14 -4.50 -2.33
N SER A 148 -19.79 -5.02 -3.52
CA SER A 148 -20.71 -5.79 -4.36
C SER A 148 -21.17 -7.11 -3.73
N PHE A 149 -20.35 -7.68 -2.83
CA PHE A 149 -20.70 -8.87 -2.05
C PHE A 149 -21.36 -8.56 -0.71
N GLY A 150 -21.44 -7.28 -0.31
CA GLY A 150 -21.98 -6.88 1.00
C GLY A 150 -21.09 -7.28 2.19
N ALA A 151 -19.78 -7.41 1.97
CA ALA A 151 -18.78 -7.82 2.96
C ALA A 151 -18.05 -6.64 3.62
#